data_AF-A0A443RZH9-F1
#
_entry.id   AF-A0A443RZH9-F1
#
_cell.length_a   1.000
_cell.length_b   1.000
_cell.length_c   1.000
_cell.angle_alpha   90.00
_cell.angle_beta   90.00
_cell.angle_gamma   90.00
#
_symmetry.space_group_name_H-M   'P 1'
#
loop_
_entity.id
_entity.type
_entity.pdbx_description
1 polymer ?
#
loop_
_entity_poly.entity_id
_entity_poly.type
_entity_poly.pdbx_seq_one_letter_code
_entity_poly.pdbx_strand_id
1 'polypeptide(L)' 'MLLGVLILFLLTESPTGILVLVAGIVGEAFFLNVYKPLGEILDLLALVNSAVNFVLYCSMSKQFRQTFAKLFFL' A
#
# COMPACT_ATOMS: atom_id res chain seq x y z
N MET A 1 0.68 -15.34 -6.30
CA MET A 1 -0.40 -14.48 -5.76
C MET A 1 -0.12 -14.10 -4.31
N LEU A 2 -0.09 -15.05 -3.36
CA LEU A 2 0.16 -14.78 -1.93
C LEU A 2 1.51 -14.10 -1.65
N LEU A 3 2.60 -14.56 -2.28
CA LEU A 3 3.93 -13.94 -2.14
C LEU A 3 3.98 -12.48 -2.62
N GLY A 4 3.23 -12.13 -3.67
CA GLY A 4 3.18 -10.76 -4.19
C GLY A 4 2.42 -9.81 -3.27
N VAL A 5 1.29 -10.28 -2.73
CA VAL A 5 0.52 -9.57 -1.70
C VAL A 5 1.35 -9.40 -0.42
N LEU A 6 2.10 -10.44 -0.02
CA LEU A 6 2.95 -10.41 1.16
C LEU A 6 4.09 -9.37 1.04
N ILE A 7 4.76 -9.30 -0.12
CA ILE A 7 5.84 -8.34 -0.35
C ILE A 7 5.32 -6.90 -0.35
N LEU A 8 4.17 -6.65 -1.00
CA LEU A 8 3.55 -5.33 -1.00
C LEU A 8 3.11 -4.91 0.39
N PHE A 9 2.47 -5.82 1.12
CA PHE A 9 2.11 -5.61 2.52
C PHE A 9 3.34 -5.26 3.37
N LEU A 10 4.43 -6.03 3.25
CA LEU A 10 5.68 -5.73 3.97
C LEU A 10 6.23 -4.35 3.64
N LEU A 11 6.26 -3.98 2.35
CA LEU A 11 6.81 -2.69 1.90
C LEU A 11 5.97 -1.51 2.37
N THR A 12 4.66 -1.65 2.48
CA THR A 12 3.78 -0.56 2.93
C THR A 12 3.60 -0.51 4.44
N GLU A 13 3.58 -1.65 5.15
CA GLU A 13 3.34 -1.67 6.60
C GLU A 13 4.61 -1.46 7.42
N SER A 14 5.76 -1.99 6.96
CA SER A 14 7.02 -1.86 7.71
C SER A 14 7.46 -0.40 7.95
N PRO A 15 7.44 0.53 6.97
CA PRO A 15 7.82 1.91 7.24
C PRO A 15 6.83 2.59 8.19
N THR A 16 5.53 2.30 8.06
CA THR A 16 4.46 2.88 8.89
C THR A 16 4.59 2.46 10.35
N GLY A 17 4.80 1.17 10.62
CA GLY A 17 4.99 0.66 11.98
C GLY A 17 6.24 1.20 12.67
N ILE A 18 7.37 1.29 11.93
CA ILE A 18 8.62 1.88 12.46
C ILE A 18 8.39 3.35 12.79
N LEU A 19 7.70 4.06 11.91
CA LEU A 19 7.36 5.46 12.12
C LEU A 19 6.55 5.61 13.42
N VAL A 20 5.50 4.80 13.64
CA VAL A 20 4.64 4.94 14.84
C VAL A 20 5.43 4.74 16.12
N LEU A 21 6.33 3.74 16.12
CA LEU A 21 7.22 3.46 17.25
C LEU A 21 8.17 4.63 17.54
N VAL A 22 8.82 5.18 16.51
CA VAL A 22 9.72 6.34 16.66
C VAL A 22 8.96 7.55 17.20
N ALA A 23 7.74 7.76 16.72
CA ALA A 23 6.90 8.87 17.14
C ALA A 23 6.45 8.76 18.61
N GLY A 24 6.20 7.54 19.10
CA GLY A 24 5.93 7.27 20.50
C GLY A 24 7.14 7.44 21.43
N ILE A 25 8.37 7.32 20.91
CA ILE A 25 9.61 7.41 21.70
C ILE A 25 10.17 8.85 21.74
N VAL A 26 10.08 9.60 20.65
CA VAL A 26 10.75 10.92 20.50
C VAL A 26 9.90 12.11 21.02
N GLY A 27 8.57 11.94 21.13
CA GLY A 27 7.67 12.93 21.74
C GLY A 27 6.96 13.89 20.76
N GLU A 28 5.95 14.61 21.27
CA GLU A 28 4.91 15.31 20.49
C GLU A 28 5.42 16.39 19.52
N ALA A 29 6.56 17.02 19.80
CA ALA A 29 7.11 18.09 18.95
C ALA A 29 7.64 17.58 17.59
N PHE A 30 8.18 16.36 17.56
CA PHE A 30 8.59 15.67 16.33
C PHE A 30 7.39 15.02 15.63
N PHE A 31 6.39 14.60 16.43
CA PHE A 31 5.13 14.07 15.95
C PHE A 31 4.36 15.09 15.10
N LEU A 32 4.21 16.33 15.59
CA LEU A 32 3.40 17.33 14.90
C LEU A 32 4.04 17.89 13.63
N ASN A 33 5.36 18.05 13.59
CA ASN A 33 6.05 18.69 12.46
C ASN A 33 6.50 17.73 11.37
N VAL A 34 6.94 16.52 11.74
CA VAL A 34 7.51 15.57 10.79
C VAL A 34 6.58 14.38 10.62
N TYR A 35 5.99 13.89 11.72
CA TYR A 35 5.19 12.68 11.68
C TYR A 35 3.80 12.88 11.09
N LYS A 36 3.16 14.02 11.32
CA LYS A 36 1.81 14.32 10.81
C LYS A 36 1.71 14.32 9.27
N PRO A 37 2.54 15.07 8.52
CA PRO A 37 2.49 15.03 7.05
C PRO A 37 2.96 13.67 6.49
N LEU A 38 3.89 13.01 7.17
CA LEU A 38 4.37 11.68 6.75
C LEU A 38 3.33 10.60 7.03
N GLY A 39 2.60 10.70 8.14
CA GLY A 39 1.51 9.83 8.53
C GLY A 39 0.35 9.89 7.55
N GLU A 40 -0.03 11.08 7.07
CA GLU A 40 -1.04 11.23 6.01
C GLU A 40 -0.60 10.54 4.71
N ILE A 41 0.68 10.65 4.32
CA ILE A 41 1.22 9.95 3.14
C ILE A 41 1.22 8.44 3.36
N LEU A 42 1.54 7.96 4.57
CA LEU A 42 1.54 6.54 4.91
C LEU A 42 0.12 5.94 4.91
N ASP A 43 -0.87 6.65 5.44
CA ASP A 43 -2.28 6.25 5.35
C ASP A 43 -2.74 6.16 3.90
N LEU A 44 -2.32 7.13 3.07
CA LEU A 44 -2.59 7.11 1.63
C LEU A 44 -1.91 5.92 0.95
N LEU A 45 -0.68 5.57 1.36
CA LEU A 45 0.03 4.36 0.92
C LEU A 45 -0.68 3.07 1.36
N ALA A 46 -1.25 3.01 2.57
CA ALA A 46 -2.03 1.88 3.04
C ALA A 46 -3.34 1.71 2.24
N LEU A 47 -4.00 2.83 1.91
CA LEU A 47 -5.17 2.84 1.04
C LEU A 47 -4.82 2.35 -0.37
N VAL A 48 -3.70 2.84 -0.92
CA VAL A 48 -3.15 2.40 -2.20
C VAL A 48 -2.78 0.92 -2.14
N ASN A 49 -2.21 0.42 -1.05
CA ASN A 49 -1.89 -1.01 -0.91
C ASN A 49 -3.16 -1.89 -0.95
N SER A 50 -4.25 -1.44 -0.32
CA SER A 50 -5.55 -2.12 -0.41
C SER A 50 -6.13 -2.08 -1.83
N ALA A 51 -6.02 -0.94 -2.52
CA ALA A 51 -6.42 -0.82 -3.92
C ALA A 51 -5.53 -1.66 -4.86
N VAL A 52 -4.23 -1.71 -4.60
CA VAL A 52 -3.25 -2.48 -5.38
C VAL A 52 -3.49 -3.96 -5.17
N ASN A 53 -3.83 -4.44 -3.97
CA ASN A 53 -4.25 -5.82 -3.77
C ASN A 53 -5.45 -6.17 -4.63
N PHE A 54 -6.47 -5.29 -4.70
CA PHE A 54 -7.61 -5.46 -5.61
C PHE A 54 -7.19 -5.51 -7.09
N VAL A 55 -6.35 -4.57 -7.54
CA VAL A 55 -5.81 -4.54 -8.91
C VAL A 55 -4.91 -5.73 -9.22
N LEU A 56 -4.12 -6.23 -8.25
CA LEU A 56 -3.28 -7.40 -8.39
C LEU A 56 -4.11 -8.68 -8.45
N TYR A 57 -5.16 -8.81 -7.64
CA TYR A 57 -6.12 -9.91 -7.77
C TYR A 57 -6.81 -9.87 -9.15
N CYS A 58 -7.15 -8.69 -9.66
CA CYS A 58 -7.64 -8.53 -11.04
C CYS A 58 -6.56 -8.89 -12.08
N SER A 59 -5.31 -8.46 -11.91
CA SER A 59 -4.24 -8.60 -12.92
C SER A 59 -3.52 -9.95 -12.92
N MET A 60 -3.47 -10.67 -11.79
CA MET A 60 -2.77 -11.96 -11.66
C MET A 60 -3.56 -13.14 -12.21
N SER A 61 -4.85 -12.97 -12.53
CA SER A 61 -5.53 -13.96 -13.36
C SER A 61 -5.23 -13.63 -14.83
N LYS A 62 -4.58 -14.56 -15.55
CA LYS A 62 -4.47 -14.53 -17.03
C LYS A 62 -5.83 -14.26 -17.71
N GLN A 63 -6.94 -14.55 -17.02
CA GLN A 63 -8.30 -14.24 -17.45
C GLN A 63 -8.57 -12.74 -17.65
N PHE A 64 -8.01 -11.82 -16.85
CA PHE A 64 -8.36 -10.39 -16.99
C PHE A 64 -7.70 -9.75 -18.22
N ARG A 65 -6.44 -10.08 -18.53
CA ARG A 65 -5.81 -9.64 -19.80
C ARG A 65 -6.52 -10.22 -21.03
N GLN A 66 -6.95 -11.48 -20.99
CA GLN A 66 -7.72 -12.08 -22.08
C GLN A 66 -9.11 -11.45 -22.22
N THR A 67 -9.79 -11.14 -21.12
CA THR A 67 -11.12 -10.50 -21.13
C THR A 67 -11.04 -9.03 -21.53
N PHE A 68 -10.03 -8.29 -21.06
CA PHE A 68 -9.83 -6.88 -21.44
C PHE A 68 -9.45 -6.74 -22.93
N ALA A 69 -8.60 -7.64 -23.44
CA ALA A 69 -8.34 -7.72 -24.88
C ALA A 69 -9.61 -8.12 -25.67
N LYS A 70 -10.44 -9.03 -25.16
CA LYS A 70 -11.74 -9.35 -25.79
C LYS A 70 -12.78 -8.24 -25.74
N LEU A 71 -12.72 -7.32 -24.77
CA LEU A 71 -13.69 -6.23 -24.63
C LEU A 71 -13.29 -4.99 -25.42
N PHE A 72 -11.98 -4.71 -25.53
CA PHE A 72 -11.45 -3.51 -26.19
C PHE A 72 -10.92 -3.77 -27.61
N PHE A 73 -10.64 -5.02 -27.97
CA PHE A 73 -10.12 -5.44 -29.29
C PHE A 73 -11.07 -6.43 -30.00
N LEU A 74 -12.38 -6.32 -29.75
CA LEU A 74 -13.44 -6.91 -30.58
C LEU A 74 -13.91 -5.89 -31.61
#